data_AF-A0A9W4IXM8-F1
#
_entry.id   AF-A0A9W4IXM8-F1
#
_cell.length_a   1.000
_cell.length_b   1.000
_cell.length_c   1.000
_cell.angle_alpha   90.00
_cell.angle_beta   90.00
_cell.angle_gamma   90.00
#
_symmetry.space_group_name_H-M   'P 1'
#
loop_
_entity.id
_entity.type
_entity.pdbx_description
1 polymer ?
#
loop_
_entity_poly.entity_id
_entity_poly.type
_entity_poly.pdbx_seq_one_letter_code
_entity_poly.pdbx_strand_id
1 'polypeptide(L)'
;MTFTSPPWEQRGRILQRWIEGRQSGCPYPKSVFTLTYKSRDYLIVAKREKLNAKLLASLQIENINSTYHNISVTQRNVSAPTWWIGRTAPGMVIVDDIFRSKRNDDSYISEFTKAVYQLEFPLNTLKSVVVANINEKDTVHCARHQVYKSLRLQYPSQTQHIWNSSSHEFQALLGTGSRWGLCSVCLGSRQKAYFQDSDFQH
;
A
#
# COMPACT_ATOMS: atom_id res chain seq x y z
N MET A 1 -26.94 -24.37 -5.92
CA MET A 1 -25.48 -24.53 -5.78
C MET A 1 -24.98 -23.42 -4.87
N THR A 2 -24.55 -23.75 -3.65
CA THR A 2 -23.94 -22.78 -2.74
C THR A 2 -22.49 -22.57 -3.17
N PHE A 3 -22.19 -21.43 -3.79
CA PHE A 3 -20.82 -21.02 -4.06
C PHE A 3 -20.13 -20.74 -2.72
N THR A 4 -19.31 -21.67 -2.26
CA THR A 4 -18.41 -21.44 -1.13
C THR A 4 -17.36 -20.42 -1.54
N SER A 5 -17.35 -19.24 -0.91
CA SER A 5 -16.29 -18.24 -1.10
C SER A 5 -14.91 -18.87 -0.94
N PRO A 6 -13.91 -18.49 -1.75
CA PRO A 6 -12.54 -18.93 -1.56
C PRO A 6 -12.03 -18.67 -0.13
N PRO A 7 -11.17 -19.53 0.44
CA PRO A 7 -10.70 -19.38 1.82
C PRO A 7 -10.02 -18.04 2.13
N TRP A 8 -9.35 -17.43 1.15
CA TRP A 8 -8.74 -16.11 1.29
C TRP A 8 -9.80 -15.01 1.48
N GLU A 9 -10.96 -15.14 0.88
CA GLU A 9 -12.01 -14.10 0.91
C GLU A 9 -12.62 -14.03 2.31
N GLN A 10 -12.85 -15.19 2.92
CA GLN A 10 -13.30 -15.30 4.29
C GLN A 10 -12.26 -14.75 5.27
N ARG A 11 -10.98 -15.08 5.07
CA ARG A 11 -9.88 -14.53 5.88
C ARG A 11 -9.81 -13.01 5.76
N GLY A 12 -9.89 -12.47 4.54
CA GLY A 12 -9.93 -11.03 4.30
C GLY A 12 -11.06 -10.39 5.10
N ARG A 13 -12.30 -10.89 4.98
CA ARG A 13 -13.45 -10.32 5.69
C ARG A 13 -13.26 -10.30 7.21
N ILE A 14 -12.69 -11.37 7.77
CA ILE A 14 -12.38 -11.45 9.20
C ILE A 14 -11.35 -10.37 9.57
N LEU A 15 -10.26 -10.27 8.82
CA LEU A 15 -9.21 -9.27 9.04
C LEU A 15 -9.76 -7.84 8.94
N GLN A 16 -10.59 -7.55 7.94
CA GLN A 16 -11.22 -6.24 7.79
C GLN A 16 -12.08 -5.89 9.01
N ARG A 17 -12.93 -6.81 9.46
CA ARG A 17 -13.77 -6.60 10.65
C ARG A 17 -12.94 -6.33 11.90
N TRP A 18 -11.84 -7.05 12.08
CA TRP A 18 -10.92 -6.80 13.19
C TRP A 18 -10.28 -5.42 13.13
N ILE A 19 -9.82 -5.01 11.94
CA ILE A 19 -9.17 -3.71 11.73
C ILE A 19 -10.16 -2.55 11.91
N GLU A 20 -11.35 -2.64 11.33
CA GLU A 20 -12.37 -1.58 11.37
C GLU A 20 -13.08 -1.49 12.73
N GLY A 21 -13.35 -2.65 13.35
CA GLY A 21 -14.08 -2.75 14.60
C GLY A 21 -13.21 -2.60 15.85
N ARG A 22 -11.88 -2.52 15.72
CA ARG A 22 -10.91 -2.54 16.84
C ARG A 22 -11.23 -3.62 17.87
N GLN A 23 -11.69 -4.79 17.40
CA GLN A 23 -12.15 -5.87 18.26
C GLN A 23 -10.99 -6.45 19.08
N SER A 24 -11.28 -6.87 20.31
CA SER A 24 -10.34 -7.61 21.16
C SER A 24 -9.91 -8.90 20.44
N GLY A 25 -8.59 -9.13 20.35
CA GLY A 25 -8.04 -10.30 19.65
C GLY A 25 -7.62 -10.07 18.20
N CYS A 26 -7.60 -8.82 17.71
CA CYS A 26 -7.00 -8.49 16.41
C CYS A 26 -5.52 -8.98 16.38
N PRO A 27 -5.13 -9.83 15.42
CA PRO A 27 -3.76 -10.33 15.33
C PRO A 27 -2.76 -9.25 14.91
N TYR A 28 -3.25 -8.10 14.45
CA TYR A 28 -2.45 -6.94 14.09
C TYR A 28 -2.59 -5.87 15.18
N PRO A 29 -1.64 -5.78 16.13
CA PRO A 29 -1.65 -4.73 17.13
C PRO A 29 -1.56 -3.36 16.47
N LYS A 30 -2.01 -2.31 17.17
CA LYS A 30 -1.82 -0.94 16.69
C LYS A 30 -0.32 -0.69 16.53
N SER A 31 0.08 -0.36 15.31
CA SER A 31 1.45 0.04 15.02
C SER A 31 1.86 1.22 15.90
N VAL A 32 2.95 1.03 16.64
CA VAL A 32 3.66 2.06 17.41
C VAL A 32 4.83 2.66 16.64
N PHE A 33 5.06 2.20 15.41
CA PHE A 33 6.13 2.69 14.56
C PHE A 33 5.88 4.15 14.17
N THR A 34 6.90 4.98 14.37
CA THR A 34 6.87 6.40 14.03
C THR A 34 8.18 6.78 13.36
N LEU A 35 8.10 7.64 12.35
CA LEU A 35 9.26 8.23 11.71
C LEU A 35 9.39 9.70 12.11
N THR A 36 10.62 10.18 12.15
CA THR A 36 10.94 11.60 12.25
C THR A 36 12.03 11.94 11.26
N TYR A 37 12.06 13.17 10.75
CA TYR A 37 13.12 13.64 9.83
C TYR A 37 14.54 13.49 10.37
N LYS A 38 14.69 13.41 11.70
CA LYS A 38 15.97 13.21 12.40
C LYS A 38 16.14 11.77 12.89
N SER A 39 15.50 10.80 12.24
CA SER A 39 15.63 9.39 12.60
C SER A 39 17.10 8.95 12.59
N ARG A 40 17.49 8.19 13.62
CA ARG A 40 18.83 7.61 13.74
C ARG A 40 18.99 6.41 12.82
N ASP A 41 17.92 5.62 12.65
CA ASP A 41 17.96 4.34 11.95
C ASP A 41 17.69 4.49 10.45
N TYR A 42 16.95 5.54 10.07
CA TYR A 42 16.56 5.80 8.69
C TYR A 42 17.10 7.15 8.19
N LEU A 43 17.50 7.17 6.93
CA LEU A 43 17.70 8.38 6.16
C LEU A 43 16.38 8.71 5.46
N ILE A 44 15.88 9.92 5.70
CA ILE A 44 14.66 10.42 5.08
C ILE A 44 15.03 11.59 4.17
N VAL A 45 14.72 11.49 2.89
CA VAL A 45 14.89 12.57 1.92
C VAL A 45 13.52 12.94 1.40
N ALA A 46 13.10 14.18 1.65
CA ALA A 46 11.85 14.73 1.14
C ALA A 46 12.12 15.85 0.14
N LYS A 47 11.49 15.80 -1.02
CA LYS A 47 11.57 16.82 -2.07
C LYS A 47 10.18 17.22 -2.53
N ARG A 48 9.95 18.52 -2.68
CA ARG A 48 8.70 19.03 -3.26
C ARG A 48 8.74 18.87 -4.77
N GLU A 49 7.71 18.24 -5.32
CA GLU A 49 7.55 18.02 -6.75
C GLU A 49 6.12 18.34 -7.18
N LYS A 50 5.98 18.85 -8.40
CA LYS A 50 4.67 18.95 -9.06
C LYS A 50 4.36 17.62 -9.70
N LEU A 51 3.13 17.11 -9.53
CA LEU A 51 2.75 15.86 -10.17
C LEU A 51 2.69 16.03 -11.69
N ASN A 52 3.11 14.99 -12.41
CA ASN A 52 2.91 14.93 -13.84
C ASN A 52 1.41 14.87 -14.15
N ALA A 53 0.93 15.77 -15.03
CA ALA A 53 -0.46 15.82 -15.49
C ALA A 53 -0.97 14.46 -16.01
N LYS A 54 -0.09 13.65 -16.61
CA LYS A 54 -0.42 12.29 -17.08
C LYS A 54 -0.84 11.35 -15.94
N LEU A 55 -0.16 11.42 -14.80
CA LEU A 55 -0.48 10.60 -13.64
C LEU A 55 -1.74 11.10 -12.92
N LEU A 56 -1.94 12.42 -12.87
CA LEU A 56 -3.18 12.99 -12.34
C LEU A 56 -4.40 12.58 -13.16
N ALA A 57 -4.27 12.58 -14.48
CA ALA A 57 -5.30 12.15 -15.41
C ALA A 57 -5.58 10.64 -15.28
N SER A 58 -4.55 9.80 -15.17
CA SER A 58 -4.75 8.34 -15.00
C SER A 58 -5.43 8.03 -13.66
N LEU A 59 -5.04 8.70 -12.58
CA LEU A 59 -5.61 8.49 -11.25
C LEU A 59 -6.95 9.22 -11.02
N GLN A 60 -7.44 9.97 -12.01
CA GLN A 60 -8.67 10.78 -11.93
C GLN A 60 -8.68 11.72 -10.71
N ILE A 61 -7.53 12.34 -10.43
CA ILE A 61 -7.36 13.25 -9.29
C ILE A 61 -7.71 14.67 -9.73
N GLU A 62 -8.79 15.22 -9.20
CA GLU A 62 -9.31 16.54 -9.58
C GLU A 62 -8.38 17.71 -9.18
N ASN A 63 -7.41 17.50 -8.28
CA ASN A 63 -6.57 18.58 -7.74
C ASN A 63 -5.15 18.62 -8.33
N ILE A 64 -5.06 19.19 -9.53
CA ILE A 64 -3.85 19.33 -10.37
C ILE A 64 -2.82 20.30 -9.75
N ASN A 65 -3.26 21.18 -8.84
CA ASN A 65 -2.40 22.20 -8.20
C ASN A 65 -1.77 21.73 -6.89
N SER A 66 -1.99 20.47 -6.50
CA SER A 66 -1.44 19.93 -5.26
C SER A 66 0.08 19.79 -5.39
N THR A 67 0.82 20.34 -4.43
CA THR A 67 2.26 20.08 -4.31
C THR A 67 2.42 18.71 -3.65
N TYR A 68 3.19 17.82 -4.28
CA TYR A 68 3.45 16.49 -3.74
C TYR A 68 4.84 16.45 -3.14
N HIS A 69 4.99 15.62 -2.12
CA HIS A 69 6.28 15.43 -1.47
C HIS A 69 6.77 14.04 -1.84
N ASN A 70 7.79 13.99 -2.70
CA ASN A 70 8.54 12.79 -3.01
C ASN A 70 9.42 12.48 -1.79
N ILE A 71 9.17 11.34 -1.16
CA ILE A 71 9.82 10.91 0.06
C ILE A 71 10.51 9.58 -0.22
N SER A 72 11.80 9.53 0.08
CA SER A 72 12.52 8.27 0.22
C SER A 72 12.92 8.04 1.67
N VAL A 73 12.70 6.83 2.14
CA VAL A 73 13.14 6.33 3.43
C VAL A 73 14.04 5.15 3.16
N THR A 74 15.29 5.23 3.59
CA THR A 74 16.26 4.14 3.46
C THR A 74 16.88 3.84 4.81
N GLN A 75 16.98 2.56 5.15
CA GLN A 75 17.70 2.15 6.36
C GLN A 75 19.20 2.48 6.21
N ARG A 76 19.80 3.05 7.25
CA ARG A 76 21.21 3.48 7.20
C ARG A 76 22.20 2.30 7.23
N ASN A 77 21.83 1.18 7.86
CA ASN A 77 22.68 0.00 8.00
C ASN A 77 22.41 -1.00 6.87
N VAL A 78 23.46 -1.34 6.12
CA VAL A 78 23.39 -1.95 4.77
C VAL A 78 23.25 -3.48 4.78
N SER A 79 23.39 -4.14 5.93
CA SER A 79 23.43 -5.61 5.99
C SER A 79 22.11 -6.27 5.59
N ALA A 80 20.97 -5.58 5.75
CA ALA A 80 19.66 -6.08 5.38
C ALA A 80 18.73 -4.91 4.99
N PRO A 81 18.88 -4.32 3.80
CA PRO A 81 18.27 -3.04 3.49
C PRO A 81 16.74 -3.11 3.51
N THR A 82 16.14 -2.02 4.00
CA THR A 82 14.72 -1.71 3.85
C THR A 82 14.62 -0.31 3.25
N TRP A 83 13.79 -0.16 2.23
CA TRP A 83 13.46 1.16 1.70
C TRP A 83 12.00 1.30 1.32
N TRP A 84 11.56 2.54 1.36
CA TRP A 84 10.26 3.00 0.92
C TRP A 84 10.48 4.25 0.07
N ILE A 85 9.91 4.27 -1.12
CA ILE A 85 9.95 5.40 -2.03
C ILE A 85 8.52 5.65 -2.47
N GLY A 86 8.10 6.90 -2.40
CA GLY A 86 6.75 7.27 -2.77
C GLY A 86 6.49 8.75 -2.67
N ARG A 87 5.25 9.12 -2.94
CA ARG A 87 4.78 10.51 -2.97
C ARG A 87 3.61 10.66 -2.01
N THR A 88 3.60 11.75 -1.26
CA THR A 88 2.47 12.10 -0.38
C THR A 88 1.81 13.39 -0.81
N ALA A 89 0.51 13.47 -0.60
CA ALA A 89 -0.31 14.66 -0.79
C ALA A 89 -1.49 14.68 0.20
N PRO A 90 -2.16 15.83 0.37
CA PRO A 90 -3.39 15.89 1.13
C PRO A 90 -4.40 14.83 0.63
N GLY A 91 -4.77 13.89 1.50
CA GLY A 91 -5.67 12.79 1.17
C GLY A 91 -5.09 11.61 0.38
N MET A 92 -3.80 11.60 0.04
CA MET A 92 -3.25 10.55 -0.82
C MET A 92 -1.81 10.16 -0.50
N VAL A 93 -1.51 8.87 -0.64
CA VAL A 93 -0.14 8.36 -0.75
C VAL A 93 -0.01 7.49 -1.99
N ILE A 94 1.07 7.70 -2.74
CA ILE A 94 1.48 6.88 -3.88
C ILE A 94 2.76 6.17 -3.46
N VAL A 95 2.74 4.84 -3.50
CA VAL A 95 3.89 3.98 -3.21
C VAL A 95 4.52 3.61 -4.54
N ASP A 96 5.72 4.11 -4.78
CA ASP A 96 6.44 3.98 -6.05
C ASP A 96 7.42 2.83 -6.06
N ASP A 97 8.10 2.59 -4.94
CA ASP A 97 8.97 1.43 -4.79
C ASP A 97 9.12 1.08 -3.31
N ILE A 98 9.16 -0.22 -3.03
CA ILE A 98 9.27 -0.75 -1.67
C ILE A 98 10.16 -1.97 -1.67
N PHE A 99 10.97 -2.07 -0.63
CA PHE A 99 11.76 -3.25 -0.38
C PHE A 99 11.95 -3.45 1.10
N ARG A 100 11.87 -4.72 1.52
CA ARG A 100 12.16 -5.13 2.89
C ARG A 100 12.92 -6.43 2.84
N SER A 101 14.15 -6.43 3.36
CA SER A 101 14.94 -7.64 3.46
C SER A 101 14.27 -8.67 4.36
N LYS A 102 14.27 -9.95 3.94
CA LYS A 102 13.74 -11.07 4.75
C LYS A 102 14.54 -11.31 6.04
N ARG A 103 15.75 -10.77 6.12
CA ARG A 103 16.67 -10.88 7.28
C ARG A 103 16.49 -9.73 8.28
N ASN A 104 15.52 -8.85 8.05
CA ASN A 104 15.34 -7.65 8.83
C ASN A 104 14.00 -7.69 9.59
N ASP A 105 14.06 -7.51 10.90
CA ASP A 105 12.91 -7.39 11.80
C ASP A 105 12.25 -6.00 11.74
N ASP A 106 12.65 -5.17 10.78
CA ASP A 106 12.04 -3.88 10.46
C ASP A 106 10.52 -3.97 10.35
N SER A 107 9.88 -2.84 10.64
CA SER A 107 8.44 -2.67 10.57
C SER A 107 7.85 -3.04 9.20
N TYR A 108 6.58 -3.41 9.17
CA TYR A 108 5.92 -3.73 7.90
C TYR A 108 5.87 -2.49 7.00
N ILE A 109 5.89 -2.67 5.68
CA ILE A 109 5.76 -1.55 4.72
C ILE A 109 4.50 -0.72 4.98
N SER A 110 3.47 -1.34 5.53
CA SER A 110 2.27 -0.64 5.97
C SER A 110 2.53 0.43 7.01
N GLU A 111 3.39 0.09 7.97
CA GLU A 111 3.80 0.97 9.06
C GLU A 111 4.72 2.07 8.52
N PHE A 112 5.62 1.75 7.59
CA PHE A 112 6.39 2.76 6.85
C PHE A 112 5.49 3.73 6.10
N THR A 113 4.54 3.22 5.31
CA THR A 113 3.63 4.05 4.51
C THR A 113 2.79 4.96 5.41
N LYS A 114 2.27 4.42 6.51
CA LYS A 114 1.54 5.19 7.54
C LYS A 114 2.43 6.26 8.14
N ALA A 115 3.64 5.90 8.60
CA ALA A 115 4.55 6.82 9.26
C ALA A 115 5.04 7.92 8.31
N VAL A 116 5.33 7.58 7.06
CA VAL A 116 5.70 8.55 6.02
C VAL A 116 4.56 9.53 5.75
N TYR A 117 3.33 9.05 5.62
CA TYR A 117 2.19 9.95 5.46
C TYR A 117 2.04 10.89 6.66
N GLN A 118 2.21 10.36 7.86
CA GLN A 118 2.13 11.13 9.11
C GLN A 118 3.25 12.15 9.32
N LEU A 119 4.35 12.09 8.57
CA LEU A 119 5.36 13.15 8.57
C LEU A 119 4.79 14.46 8.01
N GLU A 120 3.92 14.35 7.01
CA GLU A 120 3.43 15.50 6.24
C GLU A 120 1.97 15.86 6.54
N PHE A 121 1.14 14.84 6.82
CA PHE A 121 -0.31 15.01 6.92
C PHE A 121 -0.91 14.16 8.05
N PRO A 122 -1.95 14.65 8.76
CA PRO A 122 -2.64 13.84 9.74
C PRO A 122 -3.29 12.59 9.09
N LEU A 123 -3.10 11.40 9.69
CA LEU A 123 -3.53 10.13 9.09
C LEU A 123 -5.04 10.06 8.79
N ASN A 124 -5.87 10.73 9.59
CA ASN A 124 -7.32 10.81 9.37
C ASN A 124 -7.71 11.57 8.09
N THR A 125 -6.78 12.29 7.46
CA THR A 125 -7.01 12.98 6.19
C THR A 125 -6.78 12.09 4.98
N LEU A 126 -6.05 10.98 5.12
CA LEU A 126 -5.77 10.04 4.03
C LEU A 126 -7.09 9.45 3.50
N LYS A 127 -7.24 9.38 2.18
CA LYS A 127 -8.43 8.85 1.47
C LYS A 127 -8.11 7.75 0.48
N SER A 128 -6.90 7.79 -0.09
CA SER A 128 -6.49 6.90 -1.17
C SER A 128 -5.04 6.46 -1.00
N VAL A 129 -4.79 5.17 -1.22
CA VAL A 129 -3.45 4.59 -1.33
C VAL A 129 -3.30 4.05 -2.73
N VAL A 130 -2.30 4.53 -3.46
CA VAL A 130 -1.96 4.07 -4.81
C VAL A 130 -0.67 3.30 -4.73
N VAL A 131 -0.61 2.11 -5.32
CA VAL A 131 0.60 1.31 -5.46
C VAL A 131 0.93 1.30 -6.95
N ALA A 132 1.96 2.05 -7.34
CA ALA A 132 2.31 2.32 -8.72
C ALA A 132 3.36 1.36 -9.28
N ASN A 133 4.11 0.68 -8.42
CA ASN A 133 5.00 -0.39 -8.85
C ASN A 133 5.13 -1.46 -7.76
N ILE A 134 4.95 -2.71 -8.17
CA ILE A 134 5.20 -3.88 -7.33
C ILE A 134 6.39 -4.61 -7.93
N ASN A 135 7.59 -4.25 -7.49
CA ASN A 135 8.82 -4.93 -7.94
C ASN A 135 9.13 -6.20 -7.13
N GLU A 136 8.42 -6.43 -6.03
CA GLU A 136 8.73 -7.53 -5.13
C GLU A 136 8.13 -8.86 -5.62
N LYS A 137 9.00 -9.85 -5.83
CA LYS A 137 8.67 -11.11 -6.51
C LYS A 137 7.56 -11.90 -5.82
N ASP A 138 7.51 -11.95 -4.49
CA ASP A 138 6.47 -12.69 -3.77
C ASP A 138 5.10 -11.99 -3.90
N THR A 139 5.09 -10.66 -3.91
CA THR A 139 3.89 -9.83 -4.10
C THR A 139 3.37 -9.94 -5.54
N VAL A 140 4.26 -9.84 -6.53
CA VAL A 140 3.92 -10.09 -7.94
C VAL A 140 3.35 -11.50 -8.11
N HIS A 141 3.98 -12.50 -7.48
CA HIS A 141 3.51 -13.87 -7.54
C HIS A 141 2.11 -14.02 -6.94
N CYS A 142 1.85 -13.43 -5.77
CA CYS A 142 0.52 -13.45 -5.15
C CYS A 142 -0.53 -12.71 -5.99
N ALA A 143 -0.22 -11.49 -6.44
CA ALA A 143 -1.11 -10.68 -7.29
C ALA A 143 -1.48 -11.46 -8.55
N ARG A 144 -0.49 -11.97 -9.28
CA ARG A 144 -0.68 -12.74 -10.51
C ARG A 144 -1.45 -14.04 -10.29
N HIS A 145 -0.98 -14.88 -9.39
CA HIS A 145 -1.45 -16.28 -9.31
C HIS A 145 -2.61 -16.50 -8.35
N GLN A 146 -2.87 -15.57 -7.43
CA GLN A 146 -3.98 -15.68 -6.48
C GLN A 146 -5.06 -14.66 -6.81
N VAL A 147 -4.72 -13.37 -6.87
CA VAL A 147 -5.73 -12.32 -7.08
C VAL A 147 -6.25 -12.33 -8.51
N TYR A 148 -5.40 -11.99 -9.49
CA TYR A 148 -5.76 -11.90 -10.89
C TYR A 148 -6.32 -13.22 -11.43
N LYS A 149 -5.65 -14.34 -11.15
CA LYS A 149 -6.14 -15.67 -11.54
C LYS A 149 -7.51 -15.99 -10.96
N SER A 150 -7.79 -15.68 -9.69
CA SER A 150 -9.10 -15.97 -9.08
C SER A 150 -10.23 -15.16 -9.72
N LEU A 151 -9.91 -13.96 -10.21
CA LEU A 151 -10.83 -13.03 -10.85
C LEU A 151 -10.94 -13.25 -12.36
N ARG A 152 -10.17 -14.19 -12.91
CA ARG A 152 -10.03 -14.43 -14.35
C ARG A 152 -9.57 -13.18 -15.12
N LEU A 153 -8.78 -12.34 -14.44
CA LEU A 153 -8.12 -11.18 -15.03
C LEU A 153 -6.74 -11.57 -15.57
N GLN A 154 -6.34 -10.96 -16.68
CA GLN A 154 -5.00 -11.11 -17.22
C GLN A 154 -4.02 -10.26 -16.40
N TYR A 155 -2.86 -10.83 -16.08
CA TYR A 155 -1.76 -10.12 -15.42
C TYR A 155 -0.58 -9.95 -16.40
N PRO A 156 0.01 -8.73 -16.53
CA PRO A 156 -0.50 -7.47 -15.96
C PRO A 156 -1.81 -7.05 -16.62
N SER A 157 -2.62 -6.24 -15.93
CA SER A 157 -3.86 -5.72 -16.52
C SER A 157 -3.54 -4.67 -17.59
N GLN A 158 -4.30 -4.65 -18.66
CA GLN A 158 -4.29 -3.54 -19.63
C GLN A 158 -5.05 -2.32 -19.10
N THR A 159 -5.79 -2.46 -17.99
CA THR A 159 -6.64 -1.39 -17.43
C THR A 159 -6.36 -1.21 -15.95
N GLN A 160 -6.39 0.04 -15.49
CA GLN A 160 -6.32 0.33 -14.07
C GLN A 160 -7.54 -0.24 -13.34
N HIS A 161 -7.31 -0.86 -12.19
CA HIS A 161 -8.39 -1.35 -11.34
C HIS A 161 -8.45 -0.59 -10.01
N ILE A 162 -9.68 -0.23 -9.63
CA ILE A 162 -9.98 0.42 -8.34
C ILE A 162 -10.62 -0.64 -7.45
N TRP A 163 -9.96 -0.97 -6.33
CA TRP A 163 -10.47 -1.98 -5.41
C TRP A 163 -11.00 -1.30 -4.16
N ASN A 164 -12.33 -1.30 -4.04
CA ASN A 164 -13.01 -0.76 -2.87
C ASN A 164 -12.83 -1.70 -1.69
N SER A 165 -12.87 -1.18 -0.45
CA SER A 165 -12.72 -2.00 0.75
C SER A 165 -13.75 -3.13 0.88
N SER A 166 -14.91 -3.02 0.23
CA SER A 166 -15.95 -4.05 0.18
C SER A 166 -15.77 -5.08 -0.95
N SER A 167 -14.78 -4.91 -1.81
CA SER A 167 -14.62 -5.70 -3.03
C SER A 167 -13.94 -7.05 -2.76
N HIS A 168 -14.26 -8.07 -3.55
CA HIS A 168 -13.67 -9.41 -3.39
C HIS A 168 -12.15 -9.37 -3.60
N GLU A 169 -11.67 -8.53 -4.50
CA GLU A 169 -10.27 -8.28 -4.82
C GLU A 169 -9.51 -7.74 -3.61
N PHE A 170 -10.14 -6.78 -2.92
CA PHE A 170 -9.61 -6.22 -1.70
C PHE A 170 -9.51 -7.28 -0.60
N GLN A 171 -10.55 -8.13 -0.45
CA GLN A 171 -10.50 -9.27 0.46
C GLN A 171 -9.45 -10.30 0.08
N ALA A 172 -9.20 -10.49 -1.21
CA ALA A 172 -8.14 -11.36 -1.72
C ALA A 172 -6.78 -10.90 -1.24
N LEU A 173 -6.42 -9.64 -1.51
CA LEU A 173 -5.13 -9.12 -1.08
C LEU A 173 -4.96 -9.15 0.44
N LEU A 174 -6.02 -8.86 1.18
CA LEU A 174 -5.99 -8.84 2.62
C LEU A 174 -5.85 -10.25 3.21
N GLY A 175 -6.61 -11.21 2.69
CA GLY A 175 -6.74 -12.55 3.25
C GLY A 175 -5.71 -13.56 2.77
N THR A 176 -4.96 -13.26 1.71
CA THR A 176 -3.84 -14.10 1.24
C THR A 176 -2.62 -14.02 2.15
N GLY A 177 -2.64 -13.16 3.17
CA GLY A 177 -1.59 -13.11 4.20
C GLY A 177 -0.22 -12.74 3.64
N SER A 178 -0.18 -12.19 2.41
CA SER A 178 0.99 -11.56 1.83
C SER A 178 1.57 -10.65 2.90
N ARG A 179 2.85 -10.83 3.25
CA ARG A 179 3.57 -10.08 4.30
C ARG A 179 3.65 -8.55 4.06
N TRP A 180 2.86 -8.05 3.11
CA TRP A 180 2.76 -6.68 2.67
C TRP A 180 1.43 -6.11 3.17
N GLY A 181 1.51 -5.40 4.29
CA GLY A 181 0.35 -4.76 4.91
C GLY A 181 -0.21 -3.56 4.13
N LEU A 182 0.08 -3.36 2.84
CA LEU A 182 -0.48 -2.23 2.10
C LEU A 182 -2.02 -2.21 2.16
N CYS A 183 -2.65 -3.39 2.18
CA CYS A 183 -4.09 -3.52 2.43
C CYS A 183 -4.49 -3.21 3.87
N SER A 184 -3.62 -3.50 4.86
CA SER A 184 -3.88 -3.09 6.25
C SER A 184 -3.74 -1.58 6.43
N VAL A 185 -2.91 -0.87 5.65
CA VAL A 185 -2.89 0.62 5.59
C VAL A 185 -4.23 1.14 5.08
N CYS A 186 -4.72 0.59 3.97
CA CYS A 186 -5.99 0.99 3.37
C CYS A 186 -7.15 0.79 4.37
N LEU A 187 -7.14 -0.29 5.16
CA LEU A 187 -8.19 -0.58 6.15
C LEU A 187 -8.08 0.20 7.45
N GLY A 188 -6.88 0.33 8.00
CA GLY A 188 -6.63 1.07 9.24
C GLY A 188 -7.07 2.52 9.15
N SER A 189 -7.26 3.00 7.93
CA SER A 189 -7.59 4.36 7.60
C SER A 189 -8.88 4.50 6.75
N ARG A 190 -9.60 3.39 6.46
CA ARG A 190 -10.89 3.29 5.74
C ARG A 190 -10.90 3.83 4.28
N GLN A 191 -10.01 3.30 3.43
CA GLN A 191 -9.64 3.92 2.15
C GLN A 191 -9.72 3.00 0.94
N LYS A 192 -9.65 3.61 -0.26
CA LYS A 192 -9.56 2.92 -1.55
C LYS A 192 -8.11 2.59 -1.88
N ALA A 193 -7.88 1.36 -2.38
CA ALA A 193 -6.60 0.94 -2.92
C ALA A 193 -6.64 1.02 -4.45
N TYR A 194 -5.63 1.67 -5.03
CA TYR A 194 -5.41 1.73 -6.47
C TYR A 194 -4.17 0.94 -6.81
N PHE A 195 -4.28 0.03 -7.78
CA PHE A 195 -3.14 -0.71 -8.30
C PHE A 195 -2.93 -0.30 -9.76
N GLN A 196 -1.73 0.19 -10.05
CA GLN A 196 -1.31 0.56 -11.40
C GLN A 196 0.02 -0.15 -11.66
N ASP A 197 0.10 -0.97 -12.70
CA ASP A 197 1.33 -1.67 -13.09
C ASP A 197 2.18 -0.77 -14.00
N SER A 198 3.49 -0.77 -13.79
CA SER A 198 4.44 0.14 -14.46
C SER A 198 4.89 -0.29 -15.86
N ASP A 199 4.33 -1.35 -16.45
CA ASP A 199 4.66 -1.80 -17.81
C ASP A 199 4.00 -0.94 -18.93
N PHE A 200 3.44 0.22 -18.59
CA PHE A 200 3.01 1.23 -19.56
C PHE A 200 4.20 2.03 -20.11
N GLN A 201 5.05 1.37 -20.91
CA GLN A 201 5.86 2.06 -21.91
C GLN A 201 5.40 1.64 -23.31
N HIS A 202 4.58 2.51 -23.90
CA HIS A 202 4.45 2.67 -25.35
C HIS A 202 4.76 4.13 -25.68
#